data_AF-A0A1D2QJM3-F1
#
_entry.id   AF-A0A1D2QJM3-F1
#
_cell.length_a   1.000
_cell.length_b   1.000
_cell.length_c   1.000
_cell.angle_alpha   90.00
_cell.angle_beta   90.00
_cell.angle_gamma   90.00
#
_symmetry.space_group_name_H-M   'P 1'
#
loop_
_entity.id
_entity.type
_entity.pdbx_description
1 polymer ?
#
loop_
_entity_poly.entity_id
_entity_poly.type
_entity_poly.pdbx_seq_one_letter_code
_entity_poly.pdbx_strand_id
1 'polypeptide(L)'
;MVSAATMLGLFVIILVNTVITAVVVRFFRLRLSTRWGAVVYTLLLVPLVYVVTTIVLSGVVGFGGSGIRDIGTALILIWVLPFSLGVSIDLFWMPPPEEVELPDNSRKQQQGR
;
A
#
# COMPACT_ATOMS: atom_id res chain seq x y z
N MET A 1 13.38 -11.90 -24.83
CA MET A 1 11.93 -11.64 -24.81
C MET A 1 11.43 -11.89 -23.40
N VAL A 2 10.60 -11.01 -22.84
CA VAL A 2 10.01 -11.21 -21.50
C VAL A 2 8.93 -12.29 -21.61
N SER A 3 8.96 -13.29 -20.73
CA SER A 3 7.95 -14.35 -20.75
C SER A 3 6.61 -13.85 -20.17
N ALA A 4 5.49 -14.45 -20.59
CA ALA A 4 4.17 -14.15 -20.03
C ALA A 4 4.13 -14.40 -18.51
N ALA A 5 4.81 -15.44 -18.02
CA ALA A 5 4.94 -15.73 -16.60
C ALA A 5 5.66 -14.61 -15.83
N THR A 6 6.74 -14.06 -16.41
CA THR A 6 7.47 -12.92 -15.82
C THR A 6 6.59 -11.68 -15.73
N MET A 7 5.81 -11.40 -16.77
CA MET A 7 4.89 -10.25 -16.78
C MET A 7 3.77 -10.41 -15.75
N LEU A 8 3.16 -11.60 -15.67
CA LEU A 8 2.14 -11.91 -14.67
C LEU A 8 2.70 -11.77 -13.26
N GLY A 9 3.92 -12.28 -13.04
CA GLY A 9 4.59 -12.18 -11.76
C GLY A 9 4.82 -10.74 -11.30
N LEU A 10 5.34 -9.91 -12.20
CA LEU A 10 5.52 -8.48 -11.95
C LEU A 10 4.19 -7.79 -11.63
N PHE A 11 3.13 -8.10 -12.39
CA PHE A 11 1.80 -7.55 -12.14
C PHE A 11 1.28 -7.92 -10.75
N VAL A 12 1.42 -9.18 -10.33
CA VAL A 12 1.04 -9.64 -8.98
C VAL A 12 1.80 -8.86 -7.90
N ILE A 13 3.11 -8.65 -8.08
CA ILE A 13 3.93 -7.88 -7.13
C ILE A 13 3.45 -6.43 -7.02
N ILE A 14 3.18 -5.77 -8.16
CA ILE A 14 2.64 -4.41 -8.18
C ILE A 14 1.31 -4.35 -7.43
N LEU A 15 0.41 -5.31 -7.69
CA LEU A 15 -0.90 -5.37 -7.06
C LEU A 15 -0.78 -5.56 -5.54
N VAL A 16 0.04 -6.52 -5.09
CA VAL A 16 0.27 -6.81 -3.67
C VAL A 16 0.85 -5.59 -2.96
N ASN A 17 1.87 -4.95 -3.54
CA ASN A 17 2.49 -3.76 -2.96
C ASN A 17 1.52 -2.58 -2.89
N THR A 18 0.66 -2.42 -3.90
CA THR A 18 -0.39 -1.39 -3.91
C THR A 18 -1.38 -1.59 -2.76
N VAL A 19 -1.87 -2.83 -2.60
CA VAL A 19 -2.79 -3.19 -1.51
C VAL A 19 -2.14 -2.97 -0.15
N ILE A 20 -0.89 -3.39 0.02
CA ILE A 20 -0.11 -3.17 1.25
C ILE A 20 -0.05 -1.68 1.58
N THR A 21 0.29 -0.82 0.62
CA THR A 21 0.36 0.62 0.86
C THR A 21 -0.98 1.18 1.29
N ALA A 22 -2.06 0.85 0.56
CA ALA A 22 -3.40 1.33 0.90
C ALA A 22 -3.80 0.92 2.33
N VAL A 23 -3.53 -0.32 2.72
CA VAL A 23 -3.82 -0.85 4.06
C VAL A 23 -2.97 -0.15 5.13
N VAL A 24 -1.67 0.03 4.90
CA VAL A 24 -0.77 0.68 5.87
C VAL A 24 -1.14 2.15 6.08
N VAL A 25 -1.41 2.88 5.00
CA VAL A 25 -1.85 4.28 5.07
C VAL A 25 -3.15 4.35 5.88
N ARG A 26 -4.14 3.52 5.53
CA ARG A 26 -5.44 3.48 6.23
C ARG A 26 -5.28 3.15 7.71
N PHE A 27 -4.46 2.15 8.02
CA PHE A 27 -4.20 1.74 9.40
C PHE A 27 -3.63 2.89 10.23
N PHE A 28 -2.63 3.60 9.72
CA PHE A 28 -2.04 4.71 10.47
C PHE A 28 -2.97 5.91 10.60
N ARG A 29 -3.77 6.21 9.57
CA ARG A 29 -4.81 7.26 9.68
C ARG A 29 -5.90 6.91 10.71
N LEU A 30 -6.21 5.62 10.88
CA LEU A 30 -7.17 5.17 11.90
C LEU A 30 -6.59 5.15 13.32
N ARG A 31 -5.30 4.86 13.47
CA ARG A 31 -4.67 4.61 14.77
C ARG A 31 -3.97 5.83 15.37
N LEU A 32 -3.55 6.77 14.54
CA LEU A 32 -2.84 7.97 14.98
C LEU A 32 -3.76 9.17 14.93
N SER A 33 -3.84 9.91 16.04
CA SER A 33 -4.61 11.15 16.13
C SER A 33 -3.92 12.32 15.41
N THR A 34 -2.64 12.18 15.05
CA THR A 34 -1.87 13.23 14.38
C THR A 34 -1.66 12.93 12.90
N ARG A 35 -2.00 13.90 12.06
CA ARG A 35 -1.83 13.78 10.59
C ARG A 35 -0.38 13.49 10.19
N TRP A 36 0.56 14.15 10.85
CA TRP A 36 1.99 13.96 10.61
C TRP A 36 2.52 12.60 11.07
N GLY A 37 1.97 12.05 12.15
CA GLY A 37 2.32 10.70 12.58
C GLY A 37 2.03 9.70 11.47
N ALA A 38 0.82 9.75 10.90
CA ALA A 38 0.42 8.83 9.85
C ALA A 38 1.32 8.90 8.61
N VAL A 39 1.71 10.11 8.19
CA VAL A 39 2.62 10.32 7.05
C VAL A 39 4.01 9.73 7.34
N VAL A 40 4.61 10.07 8.48
CA VAL A 40 5.97 9.63 8.83
C VAL A 40 6.03 8.11 8.98
N TYR A 41 5.09 7.50 9.70
CA TYR A 41 5.08 6.05 9.87
C TYR A 41 4.83 5.30 8.56
N THR A 42 4.00 5.85 7.66
CA THR A 42 3.81 5.27 6.32
C THR A 42 5.10 5.33 5.50
N LEU A 43 5.78 6.48 5.48
CA LEU A 43 7.02 6.67 4.72
C LEU A 43 8.18 5.82 5.25
N LEU A 44 8.16 5.43 6.52
CA LEU A 44 9.16 4.53 7.09
C LEU A 44 8.79 3.05 6.92
N LEU A 45 7.54 2.69 7.17
CA LEU A 45 7.11 1.30 7.20
C LEU A 45 6.91 0.71 5.79
N VAL A 46 6.33 1.47 4.86
CA VAL A 46 6.04 0.93 3.51
C VAL A 46 7.31 0.52 2.78
N PRO A 47 8.39 1.33 2.72
CA PRO A 47 9.67 0.89 2.17
C PRO A 47 10.20 -0.41 2.78
N LEU A 48 10.10 -0.55 4.11
CA LEU A 48 10.56 -1.76 4.80
C LEU A 48 9.76 -2.99 4.36
N VAL A 49 8.43 -2.86 4.28
CA VAL A 49 7.55 -3.93 3.79
C VAL A 49 7.82 -4.23 2.31
N TYR A 50 8.15 -3.23 1.50
CA TYR A 50 8.53 -3.42 0.09
C TYR A 50 9.82 -4.20 -0.07
N VAL A 51 10.81 -4.00 0.80
CA VAL A 51 12.02 -4.85 0.82
C VAL A 51 11.62 -6.31 1.09
N VAL A 52 10.83 -6.56 2.14
CA VAL A 52 10.41 -7.91 2.52
C VAL A 52 9.62 -8.59 1.40
N THR A 53 8.62 -7.91 0.84
CA THR A 53 7.81 -8.44 -0.28
C THR A 53 8.64 -8.66 -1.52
N THR A 54 9.58 -7.76 -1.85
CA THR A 54 10.49 -7.97 -2.98
C THR A 54 11.34 -9.22 -2.78
N ILE A 55 11.89 -9.46 -1.58
CA ILE A 55 12.67 -10.67 -1.28
C ILE A 55 11.80 -11.94 -1.39
N VAL A 56 10.63 -11.94 -0.74
CA VAL A 56 9.74 -13.11 -0.72
C VAL A 56 9.22 -13.43 -2.12
N LEU A 57 8.71 -12.42 -2.83
CA LEU A 57 8.11 -12.63 -4.14
C LEU A 57 9.16 -12.83 -5.23
N SER A 58 10.38 -12.31 -5.09
CA SER A 58 11.47 -12.63 -6.03
C SER A 58 11.90 -14.09 -5.98
N GLY A 59 11.88 -14.71 -4.79
CA GLY A 59 12.11 -16.14 -4.63
C GLY A 59 10.97 -17.02 -5.15
N VAL A 60 9.71 -16.64 -4.90
CA VAL A 60 8.52 -17.44 -5.26
C VAL A 60 8.11 -17.27 -6.73
N VAL A 61 8.21 -16.05 -7.26
CA VAL A 61 7.65 -15.66 -8.58
C VAL A 61 8.74 -15.66 -9.67
N GLY A 62 10.00 -15.93 -9.30
CA GLY A 62 11.07 -16.14 -10.27
C GLY A 62 11.58 -14.86 -10.93
N PHE A 63 11.92 -13.85 -10.14
CA PHE A 63 12.63 -12.66 -10.64
C PHE A 63 14.04 -12.98 -11.20
N GLY A 64 14.55 -14.21 -11.00
CA GLY A 64 15.95 -14.59 -11.23
C GLY A 64 16.37 -15.04 -12.63
N GLY A 65 15.47 -15.17 -13.62
CA GLY A 65 15.85 -15.70 -14.94
C GLY A 65 16.07 -14.65 -16.04
N SER A 66 15.19 -13.65 -16.10
CA SER A 66 15.19 -12.61 -17.16
C SER A 66 14.52 -11.30 -16.70
N GLY A 67 14.52 -11.02 -15.40
CA GLY A 67 13.81 -9.89 -14.78
C GLY A 67 14.28 -8.51 -15.24
N ILE A 68 13.69 -7.46 -14.68
CA ILE A 68 14.05 -6.07 -14.96
C ILE A 68 15.55 -5.86 -14.67
N ARG A 69 16.35 -5.64 -15.72
CA ARG A 69 17.81 -5.42 -15.61
C ARG A 69 18.17 -4.00 -15.17
N ASP A 70 17.29 -3.05 -15.44
CA ASP A 70 17.48 -1.65 -15.09
C ASP A 70 16.95 -1.37 -13.68
N ILE A 71 17.85 -0.91 -12.80
CA ILE A 71 17.52 -0.61 -11.41
C ILE A 71 16.47 0.49 -11.32
N GLY A 72 16.54 1.51 -12.19
CA GLY A 72 15.58 2.62 -12.20
C GLY A 72 14.15 2.15 -12.48
N THR A 73 13.99 1.32 -13.51
CA THR A 73 12.71 0.71 -13.88
C THR A 73 12.18 -0.19 -12.77
N ALA A 74 13.04 -0.97 -12.10
CA ALA A 74 12.65 -1.82 -10.99
C ALA A 74 12.13 -1.00 -9.80
N LEU A 75 12.84 0.08 -9.45
CA LEU A 75 12.41 1.02 -8.40
C LEU A 75 11.07 1.67 -8.76
N ILE A 76 10.89 2.11 -9.99
CA ILE A 76 9.61 2.74 -10.40
C ILE A 76 8.47 1.74 -10.28
N LEU A 77 8.62 0.54 -10.86
CA LEU A 77 7.51 -0.42 -10.96
C LEU A 77 7.20 -1.09 -9.62
N ILE A 78 8.21 -1.44 -8.82
CA ILE A 78 8.02 -2.21 -7.58
C ILE A 78 7.78 -1.28 -6.39
N TRP A 79 8.25 -0.03 -6.45
CA TRP A 79 8.16 0.92 -5.33
C TRP A 79 7.28 2.13 -5.64
N VAL A 80 7.69 2.99 -6.59
CA VAL A 80 7.06 4.31 -6.79
C VAL A 80 5.61 4.18 -7.26
N LEU A 81 5.37 3.33 -8.25
CA LEU A 81 4.05 3.09 -8.83
C LEU A 81 3.06 2.54 -7.79
N PRO A 82 3.32 1.40 -7.13
CA PRO A 82 2.37 0.86 -6.16
C PRO A 82 2.20 1.74 -4.92
N PHE A 83 3.27 2.45 -4.49
CA PHE A 83 3.14 3.43 -3.41
C PHE A 83 2.16 4.55 -3.80
N SER A 84 2.38 5.16 -4.96
CA SER A 84 1.53 6.24 -5.47
C SER A 84 0.08 5.80 -5.64
N LEU A 85 -0.13 4.60 -6.20
CA LEU A 85 -1.46 4.02 -6.36
C LEU A 85 -2.13 3.75 -5.00
N GLY A 86 -1.43 3.12 -4.05
CA GLY A 86 -2.00 2.79 -2.74
C GLY A 86 -2.39 4.04 -1.94
N VAL A 87 -1.55 5.09 -1.98
CA VAL A 87 -1.87 6.39 -1.39
C VAL A 87 -3.06 7.03 -2.10
N SER A 88 -3.11 6.99 -3.44
CA SER A 88 -4.21 7.58 -4.22
C SER A 88 -5.55 6.89 -3.93
N ILE A 89 -5.54 5.57 -3.74
CA ILE A 89 -6.73 4.81 -3.36
C ILE A 89 -7.25 5.27 -1.99
N ASP A 90 -6.38 5.40 -0.98
CA ASP A 90 -6.81 5.84 0.36
C ASP A 90 -7.27 7.31 0.39
N LEU A 91 -6.63 8.18 -0.40
CA LEU A 91 -6.94 9.62 -0.39
C LEU A 91 -8.15 10.00 -1.26
N PHE A 92 -8.32 9.37 -2.42
CA PHE A 92 -9.34 9.77 -3.39
C PHE A 92 -10.56 8.83 -3.46
N TRP A 93 -10.41 7.55 -3.08
CA TRP A 93 -11.52 6.58 -3.14
C TRP A 93 -12.14 6.26 -1.79
N MET A 94 -11.48 6.59 -0.68
CA MET A 94 -12.02 6.33 0.65
C MET A 94 -12.36 7.63 1.40
N PRO A 95 -13.52 7.69 2.09
CA PRO A 95 -13.80 8.79 2.97
C PRO A 95 -12.76 8.85 4.09
N PRO A 96 -12.36 10.06 4.53
CA PRO A 96 -11.52 10.24 5.70
C PRO A 96 -12.11 9.51 6.93
N PRO A 97 -11.28 8.83 7.74
CA PRO A 97 -11.75 8.09 8.92
C PRO A 97 -12.64 8.90 9.86
N GLU A 98 -12.34 10.18 10.03
CA GLU A 98 -13.06 11.14 10.87
C GLU A 98 -14.49 11.45 10.38
N GLU A 99 -14.78 11.24 9.10
CA GLU A 99 -16.09 11.46 8.50
C GLU A 99 -16.98 10.21 8.54
N VAL A 100 -16.44 9.06 8.96
CA VAL A 100 -17.17 7.80 9.03
C VAL A 100 -17.97 7.74 10.33
N GLU A 101 -19.29 7.84 10.24
CA GLU A 101 -20.18 7.63 11.39
C GLU A 101 -20.19 6.16 11.82
N LEU A 102 -19.80 5.90 13.06
CA LEU A 102 -19.85 4.58 13.68
C LEU A 102 -21.17 4.41 14.46
N PRO A 103 -21.75 3.19 14.54
CA PRO A 103 -23.03 2.95 15.22
C PRO A 103 -23.11 3.44 16.67
N ASP A 104 -21.99 3.45 17.39
CA ASP A 104 -21.91 3.93 18.78
C ASP A 104 -22.09 5.45 18.91
N ASN A 105 -21.81 6.22 17.85
CA ASN A 105 -21.97 7.66 17.82
C ASN A 105 -23.46 8.04 17.72
N SER A 106 -24.23 7.28 16.94
CA SER A 106 -25.67 7.48 16.75
C SER A 106 -26.46 7.25 18.04
N ARG A 107 -26.06 6.26 18.86
CA ARG A 107 -26.75 5.94 20.13
C ARG A 107 -26.52 7.02 21.21
N LYS A 108 -25.30 7.57 21.31
CA LYS A 108 -24.99 8.65 22.26
C LYS A 108 -25.72 9.96 21.92
N GLN A 109 -25.86 10.29 20.63
CA GLN A 109 -26.66 11.46 20.21
C GLN A 109 -28.14 11.29 20.52
N GLN A 110 -28.68 10.06 20.45
CA GLN A 110 -30.08 9.78 20.77
C GLN A 110 -30.37 9.76 22.28
N GLN A 111 -29.43 9.36 23.13
CA GLN A 111 -29.61 9.36 24.59
C GLN A 111 -29.42 10.74 25.25
N GLY A 112 -28.85 11.71 24.53
CA GLY A 112 -28.63 13.08 25.00
C GLY A 112 -29.71 14.09 24.57
N ARG A 113 -30.80 13.65 23.92
CA ARG A 113 -32.00 14.43 23.60
C ARG A 113 -33.18 13.92 24.41
#